data_AF-A0A2D6MGR4-F1
#
_entry.id   AF-A0A2D6MGR4-F1
#
_cell.length_a   1.000
_cell.length_b   1.000
_cell.length_c   1.000
_cell.angle_alpha   90.00
_cell.angle_beta   90.00
_cell.angle_gamma   90.00
#
_symmetry.space_group_name_H-M   'P 1'
#
loop_
_entity.id
_entity.type
_entity.pdbx_description
1 polymer ?
#
loop_
_entity_poly.entity_id
_entity_poly.type
_entity_poly.pdbx_seq_one_letter_code
_entity_poly.pdbx_strand_id
1 'polypeptide(L)'
;MSMPKGYKTDHGYATVRSHDDGLGYREIAECMTEMGHKMNHSTARNIFLSAMTKFAENTCSLYGVKPTCENVKRISSDPRFQSGILDMIKLLD
;
A
#
# COMPACT_ATOMS: atom_id res chain seq x y z
N MET A 1 -4.51 -4.57 34.47
CA MET A 1 -3.47 -4.97 33.51
C MET A 1 -3.19 -3.79 32.60
N SER A 2 -1.94 -3.30 32.53
CA SER A 2 -1.60 -2.18 31.65
C SER A 2 -1.66 -2.64 30.20
N MET A 3 -2.39 -1.89 29.37
CA MET A 3 -2.54 -2.15 27.93
C MET A 3 -1.16 -2.20 27.23
N PRO A 4 -0.95 -3.10 26.26
CA PRO A 4 0.28 -3.11 25.47
C PRO A 4 0.47 -1.77 24.77
N LYS A 5 1.71 -1.25 24.79
CA LYS A 5 2.08 0.00 24.13
C LYS A 5 1.81 -0.17 22.63
N GLY A 6 0.85 0.59 22.09
CA GLY A 6 0.48 0.53 20.67
C GLY A 6 1.70 0.72 19.78
N TYR A 7 1.83 -0.11 18.74
CA TYR A 7 2.89 -0.01 17.75
C TYR A 7 2.70 1.29 16.94
N LYS A 8 3.62 2.25 17.08
CA LYS A 8 3.66 3.45 16.25
C LYS A 8 4.40 3.13 14.96
N THR A 9 3.69 3.23 13.84
CA THR A 9 4.29 3.16 12.50
C THR A 9 5.01 4.47 12.22
N ASP A 10 6.30 4.39 11.86
CA ASP A 10 7.16 5.56 11.60
C ASP A 10 6.68 6.39 10.39
N HIS A 11 5.98 5.72 9.46
CA HIS A 11 5.29 6.32 8.32
C HIS A 11 3.86 5.75 8.31
N GLY A 12 2.84 6.62 8.29
CA GLY A 12 1.44 6.24 8.53
C GLY A 12 0.87 5.23 7.53
N TYR A 13 -0.19 4.53 7.94
CA TYR A 13 -1.01 3.67 7.07
C TYR A 13 -2.12 4.49 6.42
N ALA A 14 -1.85 5.09 5.27
CA ALA A 14 -2.92 5.64 4.46
C ALA A 14 -2.57 5.47 2.99
N THR A 15 -3.41 4.72 2.28
CA THR A 15 -3.68 5.01 0.87
C THR A 15 -3.94 6.50 0.78
N VAL A 16 -3.20 7.15 -0.10
CA VAL A 16 -2.87 8.56 -0.10
C VAL A 16 -4.12 9.45 -0.27
N ARG A 17 -4.96 9.60 0.76
CA ARG A 17 -6.04 10.61 0.80
C ARG A 17 -5.50 12.05 0.77
N SER A 18 -4.17 12.20 0.91
CA SER A 18 -3.43 13.45 0.75
C SER A 18 -3.25 13.85 -0.72
N HIS A 19 -3.59 12.97 -1.67
CA HIS A 19 -3.66 13.28 -3.09
C HIS A 19 -5.13 13.39 -3.50
N ASP A 20 -5.46 14.41 -4.29
CA ASP A 20 -6.85 14.76 -4.66
C ASP A 20 -7.64 13.62 -5.34
N ASP A 21 -6.96 12.56 -5.82
CA ASP A 21 -7.57 11.39 -6.49
C ASP A 21 -7.42 10.06 -5.71
N GLY A 22 -6.86 10.07 -4.49
CA GLY A 22 -6.55 8.83 -3.76
C GLY A 22 -7.76 8.23 -3.04
N LEU A 23 -8.11 6.97 -3.36
CA LEU A 23 -9.15 6.23 -2.63
C LEU A 23 -8.61 5.55 -1.37
N GLY A 24 -9.39 5.60 -0.29
CA GLY A 24 -9.24 4.79 0.90
C GLY A 24 -9.59 3.31 0.66
N TYR A 25 -9.08 2.40 1.49
CA TYR A 25 -9.40 0.96 1.37
C TYR A 25 -10.89 0.64 1.44
N ARG A 26 -11.69 1.45 2.15
CA ARG A 26 -13.15 1.29 2.17
C ARG A 26 -13.75 1.62 0.80
N GLU A 27 -13.36 2.75 0.23
CA GLU A 27 -13.82 3.21 -1.09
C GLU A 27 -13.40 2.22 -2.18
N ILE A 28 -12.15 1.72 -2.12
CA ILE A 28 -11.68 0.63 -3.00
C ILE A 28 -12.60 -0.60 -2.87
N ALA A 29 -12.93 -1.01 -1.65
CA ALA A 29 -13.78 -2.18 -1.43
C ALA A 29 -15.21 -2.00 -1.96
N GLU A 30 -15.77 -0.80 -1.80
CA GLU A 30 -17.09 -0.43 -2.33
C GLU A 30 -17.07 -0.44 -3.86
N CYS A 31 -16.16 0.30 -4.50
CA CYS A 31 -16.02 0.33 -5.97
C CYS A 31 -15.83 -1.06 -6.57
N MET A 32 -14.94 -1.87 -6.00
CA MET A 32 -14.69 -3.22 -6.50
C MET A 32 -15.92 -4.12 -6.34
N THR A 33 -16.66 -3.99 -5.23
CA THR A 33 -17.89 -4.73 -5.01
C THR A 33 -18.97 -4.32 -6.02
N GLU A 34 -19.11 -3.03 -6.32
CA GLU A 34 -20.02 -2.52 -7.35
C GLU A 34 -19.68 -3.04 -8.75
N MET A 35 -18.39 -3.23 -9.04
CA MET A 35 -17.91 -3.86 -10.27
C MET A 35 -18.07 -5.40 -10.30
N GLY A 36 -18.69 -6.01 -9.27
CA GLY A 36 -18.91 -7.45 -9.17
C GLY A 36 -17.81 -8.23 -8.44
N HIS A 37 -16.73 -7.57 -8.00
CA HIS A 37 -15.66 -8.17 -7.21
C HIS A 37 -15.91 -7.96 -5.72
N LYS A 38 -16.82 -8.76 -5.14
CA LYS A 38 -17.20 -8.65 -3.73
C LYS A 38 -15.98 -8.70 -2.80
N MET A 39 -15.71 -7.60 -2.11
CA MET A 39 -14.61 -7.52 -1.16
C MET A 39 -14.92 -6.58 0.00
N ASN A 40 -14.26 -6.79 1.13
CA ASN A 40 -14.34 -5.91 2.29
C ASN A 40 -13.05 -5.08 2.45
N HIS A 41 -13.06 -4.15 3.40
CA HIS A 41 -11.91 -3.30 3.72
C HIS A 41 -10.59 -4.08 3.89
N SER A 42 -10.62 -5.17 4.65
CA SER A 42 -9.43 -6.00 4.91
C SER A 42 -8.92 -6.68 3.65
N THR A 43 -9.83 -7.19 2.81
CA THR A 43 -9.49 -7.80 1.52
C THR A 43 -8.86 -6.76 0.59
N ALA A 44 -9.46 -5.58 0.45
CA ALA A 44 -8.93 -4.49 -0.37
C ALA A 44 -7.52 -4.09 0.09
N ARG A 45 -7.32 -3.89 1.40
CA ARG A 45 -6.01 -3.61 2.00
C ARG A 45 -4.98 -4.69 1.68
N ASN A 46 -5.34 -5.96 1.87
CA ASN A 46 -4.40 -7.07 1.68
C ASN A 46 -4.00 -7.23 0.21
N ILE A 47 -4.95 -7.11 -0.72
CA ILE A 47 -4.66 -7.17 -2.16
C ILE A 47 -3.75 -6.00 -2.55
N PHE A 48 -4.10 -4.78 -2.13
CA PHE A 48 -3.32 -3.58 -2.39
C PHE A 48 -1.88 -3.70 -1.87
N LEU A 49 -1.70 -4.08 -0.60
CA LEU A 49 -0.36 -4.24 -0.02
C LEU A 49 0.42 -5.39 -0.66
N SER A 50 -0.26 -6.45 -1.10
CA SER A 50 0.40 -7.54 -1.84
C SER A 50 0.94 -7.04 -3.19
N ALA A 51 0.20 -6.15 -3.88
CA ALA A 51 0.69 -5.51 -5.09
C ALA A 51 1.87 -4.58 -4.80
N MET A 52 1.77 -3.72 -3.78
CA MET A 52 2.87 -2.83 -3.37
C MET A 52 4.13 -3.60 -2.94
N THR A 53 3.96 -4.76 -2.33
CA THR A 53 5.07 -5.65 -1.94
C THR A 53 5.84 -6.14 -3.17
N LYS A 54 5.14 -6.55 -4.23
CA LYS A 54 5.78 -6.94 -5.50
C LYS A 54 6.57 -5.79 -6.12
N PHE A 55 6.01 -4.57 -6.12
CA PHE A 55 6.73 -3.40 -6.60
C PHE A 55 7.99 -3.12 -5.76
N ALA A 56 7.87 -3.19 -4.43
CA ALA A 56 8.99 -2.96 -3.52
C ALA A 56 10.11 -4.01 -3.70
N GLU A 57 9.78 -5.30 -3.82
CA GLU A 57 10.74 -6.38 -4.06
C GLU A 57 11.51 -6.20 -5.36
N ASN A 58 10.80 -5.89 -6.44
CA ASN A 58 11.40 -5.65 -7.75
C ASN A 58 12.28 -4.40 -7.74
N THR A 59 11.83 -3.33 -7.06
CA THR A 59 12.60 -2.09 -6.92
C THR A 59 13.90 -2.33 -6.14
N CYS A 60 13.82 -3.00 -4.99
CA CYS A 60 15.01 -3.38 -4.22
C CYS A 60 16.01 -4.16 -5.07
N SER A 61 15.52 -5.18 -5.78
CA SER A 61 16.35 -6.03 -6.64
C SER A 61 17.00 -5.25 -7.78
N LEU A 62 16.28 -4.32 -8.41
CA LEU A 62 16.77 -3.46 -9.49
C LEU A 62 17.94 -2.58 -9.04
N TYR A 63 17.87 -2.05 -7.81
CA TYR A 63 18.93 -1.21 -7.24
C TYR A 63 20.02 -2.01 -6.48
N GLY A 64 20.05 -3.34 -6.63
CA GLY A 64 21.04 -4.20 -5.97
C GLY A 64 20.88 -4.31 -4.45
N VAL A 65 19.73 -3.90 -3.92
CA VAL A 65 19.39 -4.03 -2.50
C VAL A 65 18.71 -5.39 -2.29
N LYS A 66 19.28 -6.22 -1.40
CA LYS A 66 18.66 -7.51 -1.08
C LYS A 66 17.29 -7.30 -0.40
N PRO A 67 16.18 -7.78 -0.99
CA PRO A 67 14.87 -7.67 -0.36
C PRO A 67 14.83 -8.57 0.89
N THR A 68 14.37 -8.01 2.00
CA THR A 68 14.10 -8.69 3.27
C THR A 68 12.65 -8.44 3.65
N CYS A 69 12.02 -9.36 4.39
CA CYS A 69 10.61 -9.20 4.78
C CYS A 69 10.35 -7.87 5.50
N GLU A 70 11.32 -7.40 6.30
CA GLU A 70 11.22 -6.14 7.02
C GLU A 70 11.33 -4.93 6.09
N ASN A 71 12.34 -4.87 5.23
CA ASN A 71 12.52 -3.72 4.33
C ASN A 71 11.40 -3.62 3.29
N VAL A 72 10.95 -4.76 2.74
CA VAL A 72 9.87 -4.82 1.75
C VAL A 72 8.58 -4.32 2.39
N LYS A 73 8.23 -4.82 3.58
CA LYS A 73 7.03 -4.38 4.30
C LYS A 73 7.07 -2.90 4.63
N ARG A 74 8.24 -2.40 5.06
CA ARG A 74 8.43 -0.97 5.36
C ARG A 74 8.22 -0.11 4.11
N ILE A 75 8.81 -0.51 2.99
CA ILE A 75 8.71 0.22 1.71
C ILE A 75 7.29 0.15 1.15
N SER A 76 6.70 -1.05 1.08
CA SER A 76 5.37 -1.25 0.46
C SER A 76 4.23 -0.56 1.22
N SER A 77 4.40 -0.35 2.52
CA SER A 77 3.45 0.40 3.35
C SER A 77 3.74 1.90 3.44
N ASP A 78 4.84 2.40 2.88
CA ASP A 78 5.21 3.82 2.92
C ASP A 78 4.34 4.62 1.93
N PRO A 79 3.59 5.65 2.39
CA PRO A 79 2.76 6.47 1.50
C PRO A 79 3.55 7.17 0.40
N ARG A 80 4.82 7.52 0.63
CA ARG A 80 5.68 8.17 -0.38
C ARG A 80 6.02 7.21 -1.51
N PHE A 81 6.28 5.95 -1.17
CA PHE A 81 6.53 4.91 -2.15
C PHE A 81 5.27 4.64 -2.98
N GLN A 82 4.12 4.52 -2.32
CA GLN A 82 2.83 4.33 -3.00
C GLN A 82 2.50 5.50 -3.94
N SER A 83 2.77 6.75 -3.51
CA SER A 83 2.63 7.94 -4.35
C SER A 83 3.55 7.88 -5.57
N GLY A 84 4.83 7.53 -5.37
CA GLY A 84 5.76 7.40 -6.50
C GLY A 84 5.35 6.33 -7.51
N ILE A 85 4.74 5.23 -7.06
CA ILE A 85 4.16 4.22 -7.98
C ILE A 85 2.98 4.80 -8.76
N LEU A 86 2.09 5.56 -8.11
CA LEU A 86 0.98 6.23 -8.79
C LEU A 86 1.47 7.19 -9.88
N ASP A 87 2.47 8.02 -9.56
CA ASP A 87 3.06 8.96 -10.53
C ASP A 87 3.63 8.22 -11.74
N MET A 88 4.31 7.09 -11.52
CA MET A 88 4.84 6.26 -12.61
C MET A 88 3.73 5.64 -13.47
N ILE A 89 2.63 5.20 -12.86
CA ILE A 89 1.47 4.67 -13.60
C ILE A 89 0.82 5.77 -14.45
N LYS A 90 0.61 6.97 -13.87
CA LYS A 90 0.06 8.14 -14.57
C LYS A 90 0.92 8.60 -15.77
N LEU A 91 2.21 8.28 -15.79
CA LEU A 91 3.11 8.57 -16.91
C LEU A 91 3.03 7.53 -18.04
N LEU A 92 2.47 6.35 -17.78
CA LEU A 92 2.35 5.24 -18.73
C LEU A 92 1.00 5.20 -19.46
N ASP A 93 -0.03 5.82 -18.87
CA ASP A 93 -1.35 6.05 -19.48
C ASP A 93 -1.36 7.31 -20.37
#